data_AF-A0A4Q2IZY7-F1
#
_entry.id   AF-A0A4Q2IZY7-F1
#
_cell.length_a   1.000
_cell.length_b   1.000
_cell.length_c   1.000
_cell.angle_alpha   90.00
_cell.angle_beta   90.00
_cell.angle_gamma   90.00
#
_symmetry.space_group_name_H-M   'P 1'
#
loop_
_entity.id
_entity.type
_entity.pdbx_description
1 polymer ?
#
loop_
_entity_poly.entity_id
_entity_poly.type
_entity_poly.pdbx_seq_one_letter_code
_entity_poly.pdbx_strand_id
1 'polypeptide(L)'
;MTSIAALLLLQVAFSSAPQAGGAALSQKQLDAMTDVCRAPRGWLRHKGGNEVRFLPDPDAEYDKVDCVLKQLRESRIPMNLGFVGNEALPETEKK
;
A
#
# COMPACT_ATOMS: atom_id res chain seq x y z
N MET A 1 51.47 35.40 17.69
CA MET A 1 51.12 34.43 16.63
C MET A 1 49.89 33.67 17.08
N THR A 2 48.70 34.21 16.84
CA THR A 2 47.43 33.55 17.17
C THR A 2 46.44 33.91 16.07
N SER A 3 45.96 32.89 15.36
CA SER A 3 44.57 32.76 14.94
C SER A 3 44.45 31.52 14.07
N ILE A 4 44.10 30.41 14.72
CA ILE A 4 43.57 29.22 14.07
C ILE A 4 42.16 29.60 13.62
N ALA A 5 42.00 29.87 12.33
CA ALA A 5 40.69 30.07 11.72
C ALA A 5 39.97 28.72 11.65
N ALA A 6 39.20 28.42 12.69
CA ALA A 6 38.24 27.33 12.72
C ALA A 6 37.08 27.65 11.78
N LEU A 7 37.09 27.10 10.56
CA LEU A 7 35.94 27.13 9.66
C LEU A 7 35.07 25.91 9.95
N LEU A 8 33.95 26.20 10.62
CA LEU A 8 32.93 25.26 11.06
C LEU A 8 32.36 24.45 9.88
N LEU A 9 32.22 23.16 10.19
CA LEU A 9 31.50 22.11 9.49
C LEU A 9 30.12 22.58 8.99
N LEU A 10 29.93 22.57 7.67
CA LEU A 10 28.61 22.65 7.05
C LEU A 10 27.92 21.28 7.21
N GLN A 11 27.37 21.02 8.39
CA GLN A 11 26.51 19.86 8.63
C GLN A 11 25.15 20.14 7.97
N VAL A 12 24.98 19.68 6.74
CA VAL A 12 23.66 19.60 6.12
C VAL A 12 22.87 18.57 6.91
N ALA A 13 22.09 19.04 7.87
CA ALA A 13 21.10 18.24 8.55
C ALA A 13 20.07 17.82 7.49
N PHE A 14 20.25 16.63 6.92
CA PHE A 14 19.15 15.89 6.32
C PHE A 14 18.13 15.68 7.43
N SER A 15 17.14 16.58 7.51
CA SER A 15 15.93 16.35 8.26
C SER A 15 15.24 15.17 7.57
N SER A 16 15.47 13.97 8.07
CA SER A 16 14.59 12.83 7.86
C SER A 16 13.23 13.24 8.43
N ALA A 17 12.40 13.83 7.57
CA ALA A 17 10.99 13.97 7.86
C ALA A 17 10.49 12.58 8.29
N PRO A 18 9.79 12.45 9.43
CA PRO A 18 9.11 11.21 9.74
C PRO A 18 8.15 10.98 8.57
N GLN A 19 8.44 9.96 7.75
CA GLN A 19 7.47 9.47 6.78
C GLN A 19 6.20 9.23 7.58
N ALA A 20 5.14 9.97 7.22
CA ALA A 20 3.87 9.91 7.90
C ALA A 20 3.47 8.44 8.02
N GLY A 21 3.61 7.91 9.25
CA GLY A 21 3.25 6.56 9.60
C GLY A 21 1.73 6.46 9.59
N GLY A 22 1.14 6.41 8.40
CA GLY A 22 -0.19 5.84 8.23
C GLY A 22 -0.12 4.41 8.75
N ALA A 23 -1.07 4.02 9.60
CA ALA A 23 -1.12 2.67 10.14
C ALA A 23 -0.95 1.66 9.00
N ALA A 24 0.14 0.88 9.06
CA ALA A 24 0.48 -0.05 8.00
C ALA A 24 -0.67 -1.06 7.84
N LEU A 25 -1.22 -1.14 6.62
CA LEU A 25 -2.26 -2.09 6.28
C LEU A 25 -1.73 -3.51 6.49
N SER A 26 -2.39 -4.27 7.36
CA SER A 26 -2.00 -5.65 7.69
C SER A 26 -2.88 -6.66 6.96
N GLN A 27 -2.35 -7.86 6.70
CA GLN A 27 -3.13 -8.97 6.15
C GLN A 27 -4.35 -9.30 7.03
N LYS A 28 -4.23 -9.17 8.36
CA LYS A 28 -5.35 -9.41 9.28
C LYS A 28 -6.53 -8.46 9.05
N GLN A 29 -6.26 -7.19 8.71
CA GLN A 29 -7.32 -6.25 8.37
C GLN A 29 -7.99 -6.60 7.04
N LEU A 30 -7.21 -7.03 6.04
CA LEU A 30 -7.75 -7.49 4.76
C LEU A 30 -8.62 -8.74 4.93
N ASP A 31 -8.18 -9.70 5.73
CA ASP A 31 -8.94 -10.92 6.04
C ASP A 31 -10.30 -10.57 6.69
N ALA A 32 -10.31 -9.61 7.62
CA ALA A 32 -11.55 -9.15 8.24
C ALA A 32 -12.52 -8.51 7.24
N MET A 33 -12.03 -7.78 6.24
CA MET A 33 -12.86 -7.21 5.16
C MET A 33 -13.47 -8.32 4.30
N THR A 34 -12.69 -9.35 3.93
CA THR A 34 -13.22 -10.49 3.18
C THR A 34 -14.24 -11.30 3.97
N ASP A 35 -14.04 -11.44 5.29
CA ASP A 35 -14.95 -12.18 6.17
C ASP A 35 -16.34 -11.52 6.23
N VAL A 36 -16.41 -10.18 6.28
CA VAL A 36 -17.69 -9.42 6.24
C VAL A 36 -18.49 -9.77 4.98
N CYS A 37 -17.80 -9.92 3.85
CA CYS A 37 -18.41 -10.22 2.56
C CYS A 37 -18.62 -11.73 2.32
N ARG A 38 -18.26 -12.58 3.28
CA ARG A 38 -18.22 -14.05 3.12
C ARG A 38 -17.45 -14.47 1.86
N ALA A 39 -16.41 -13.71 1.54
CA ALA A 39 -15.49 -13.99 0.45
C ALA A 39 -14.27 -14.77 0.95
N PRO A 40 -13.61 -15.57 0.10
CA PRO A 40 -12.36 -16.23 0.46
C PRO A 40 -11.29 -15.22 0.88
N ARG A 41 -10.65 -15.44 2.04
CA ARG A 41 -9.49 -14.64 2.51
C ARG A 41 -8.30 -14.62 1.53
N GLY A 42 -8.30 -15.55 0.57
CA GLY A 42 -7.34 -15.60 -0.52
C GLY A 42 -7.43 -14.44 -1.50
N TRP A 43 -8.59 -13.77 -1.59
CA TRP A 43 -8.84 -12.74 -2.59
C TRP A 43 -8.04 -11.47 -2.36
N LEU A 44 -7.70 -11.13 -1.11
CA LEU A 44 -6.90 -9.96 -0.78
C LEU A 44 -5.55 -10.38 -0.22
N ARG A 45 -4.47 -9.90 -0.84
CA ARG A 45 -3.10 -10.16 -0.38
C ARG A 45 -2.32 -8.88 -0.25
N HIS A 46 -1.78 -8.65 0.95
CA HIS A 46 -0.80 -7.62 1.19
C HIS A 46 0.53 -8.02 0.54
N LYS A 47 1.11 -7.13 -0.29
CA LYS A 47 2.40 -7.35 -0.97
C LYS A 47 3.56 -6.57 -0.36
N GLY A 48 3.32 -5.89 0.76
CA GLY A 48 4.29 -5.02 1.42
C GLY A 48 3.99 -3.54 1.15
N GLY A 49 4.50 -2.67 2.04
CA GLY A 49 4.16 -1.26 2.02
C GLY A 49 2.65 -1.04 2.03
N ASN A 50 2.15 -0.32 1.03
CA ASN A 50 0.73 -0.02 0.85
C ASN A 50 0.09 -0.82 -0.30
N GLU A 51 0.75 -1.86 -0.85
CA GLU A 51 0.25 -2.61 -2.00
C GLU A 51 -0.68 -3.75 -1.58
N VAL A 52 -1.86 -3.78 -2.20
CA VAL A 52 -2.85 -4.84 -2.07
C VAL A 52 -3.13 -5.42 -3.44
N ARG A 53 -3.01 -6.75 -3.57
CA ARG A 53 -3.51 -7.48 -4.74
C ARG A 53 -4.90 -8.00 -4.47
N PHE A 54 -5.79 -7.73 -5.41
CA PHE A 54 -7.12 -8.30 -5.46
C PHE A 54 -7.21 -9.34 -6.58
N LEU A 55 -7.52 -10.57 -6.20
CA LEU A 55 -7.65 -11.72 -7.09
C LEU A 55 -8.90 -12.53 -6.68
N PRO A 56 -10.09 -12.13 -7.13
CA PRO A 56 -11.28 -12.97 -6.97
C PRO A 56 -11.17 -14.23 -7.85
N ASP A 57 -11.96 -15.25 -7.52
CA ASP A 57 -12.12 -16.41 -8.40
C ASP A 57 -12.74 -15.98 -9.73
N PRO A 58 -12.38 -16.62 -10.86
CA PRO A 58 -12.94 -16.27 -12.18
C PRO A 58 -14.46 -16.42 -12.24
N ASP A 59 -15.01 -17.30 -11.39
CA ASP A 59 -16.43 -17.64 -11.33
C ASP A 59 -17.12 -16.97 -10.13
N ALA A 60 -16.44 -16.00 -9.50
CA ALA A 60 -16.91 -15.33 -8.31
C ALA A 60 -18.28 -14.66 -8.52
N GLU A 61 -19.18 -14.84 -7.56
CA GLU A 61 -20.45 -14.11 -7.54
C GLU A 61 -20.17 -12.60 -7.48
N TYR A 62 -20.81 -11.86 -8.39
CA TYR A 62 -20.60 -10.42 -8.54
C TYR A 62 -20.82 -9.66 -7.23
N ASP A 63 -21.86 -10.02 -6.46
CA ASP A 63 -22.20 -9.35 -5.20
C ASP A 63 -21.08 -9.46 -4.14
N LYS A 64 -20.31 -10.57 -4.15
CA LYS A 64 -19.16 -10.74 -3.26
C LYS A 64 -18.00 -9.85 -3.70
N VAL A 65 -17.76 -9.77 -5.01
CA VAL A 65 -16.73 -8.89 -5.59
C VAL A 65 -17.03 -7.43 -5.25
N ASP A 66 -18.27 -6.99 -5.49
CA ASP A 66 -18.71 -5.63 -5.16
C ASP A 66 -18.59 -5.34 -3.66
N CYS A 67 -19.05 -6.26 -2.81
CA CYS A 67 -18.91 -6.12 -1.35
C CYS A 67 -17.45 -5.90 -0.93
N VAL A 68 -16.51 -6.72 -1.42
CA VAL A 68 -15.09 -6.62 -1.04
C VAL A 68 -14.51 -5.27 -1.49
N LEU A 69 -14.80 -4.85 -2.72
CA LEU A 69 -14.36 -3.54 -3.25
C LEU A 69 -14.96 -2.38 -2.45
N LYS A 70 -16.20 -2.51 -1.99
CA LYS A 70 -16.84 -1.54 -1.10
C LYS A 70 -16.15 -1.48 0.27
N GLN A 71 -15.85 -2.63 0.89
CA GLN A 71 -15.10 -2.67 2.16
C GLN A 71 -13.72 -2.00 2.06
N LEU A 72 -12.97 -2.28 0.98
CA LEU A 72 -11.68 -1.65 0.72
C LEU A 72 -11.80 -0.12 0.65
N ARG A 73 -12.82 0.38 -0.07
CA ARG A 73 -13.09 1.82 -0.21
C ARG A 73 -13.50 2.47 1.12
N GLU A 74 -14.39 1.82 1.86
CA GLU A 74 -14.91 2.31 3.14
C GLU A 74 -13.86 2.30 4.26
N SER A 75 -12.83 1.46 4.14
CA SER A 75 -11.73 1.42 5.09
C SER A 75 -10.97 2.75 5.20
N ARG A 76 -10.98 3.56 4.12
CA ARG A 76 -10.19 4.80 3.98
C ARG A 76 -8.70 4.61 4.26
N ILE A 77 -8.20 3.37 4.23
CA ILE A 77 -6.78 3.09 4.41
C ILE A 77 -6.08 3.42 3.10
N PRO A 78 -5.04 4.27 3.11
CA PRO A 78 -4.29 4.57 1.89
C PRO A 78 -3.61 3.30 1.38
N MET A 79 -3.98 2.86 0.17
CA MET A 79 -3.45 1.65 -0.47
C MET A 79 -3.34 1.80 -1.98
N ASN A 80 -2.38 1.09 -2.58
CA ASN A 80 -2.28 0.88 -4.02
C ASN A 80 -2.97 -0.45 -4.33
N LEU A 81 -4.07 -0.39 -5.07
CA LEU A 81 -4.84 -1.58 -5.44
C LEU A 81 -4.42 -2.07 -6.83
N GLY A 82 -3.90 -3.29 -6.91
CA GLY A 82 -3.62 -3.98 -8.15
C GLY A 82 -4.65 -5.07 -8.43
N PHE A 83 -5.22 -5.08 -9.63
CA PHE A 83 -6.04 -6.17 -10.14
C PHE A 83 -5.16 -7.11 -10.93
N VAL A 84 -5.13 -8.39 -10.54
CA VAL A 84 -4.33 -9.38 -11.25
C VAL A 84 -4.92 -9.60 -12.66
N GLY A 85 -4.08 -9.52 -13.69
CA GLY A 85 -4.48 -9.57 -15.10
C GLY A 85 -4.89 -8.22 -15.71
N ASN A 86 -4.85 -7.13 -14.94
CA ASN A 86 -5.02 -5.75 -15.42
C ASN A 86 -4.03 -4.81 -14.72
N GLU A 87 -2.79 -5.30 -14.51
CA GLU A 87 -1.72 -4.54 -13.89
C GLU A 87 -1.30 -3.38 -14.79
N ALA A 88 -0.99 -2.23 -14.18
CA ALA A 88 -0.37 -1.15 -14.93
C ALA A 88 1.02 -1.58 -15.43
N LEU A 89 1.29 -1.37 -16.73
CA LEU A 89 2.64 -1.56 -17.27
C LEU A 89 3.61 -0.64 -16.54
N PRO A 90 4.81 -1.13 -16.16
CA PRO A 90 5.84 -0.27 -15.59
C PRO A 90 6.22 0.80 -16.62
N GLU A 91 6.60 1.98 -16.14
CA GLU A 91 6.90 3.14 -17.02
C GLU A 91 7.98 2.84 -18.06
N THR A 92 8.89 1.92 -17.75
CA THR A 92 9.95 1.44 -18.67
C THR A 92 9.43 0.71 -19.90
N GLU A 93 8.17 0.28 -19.88
CA GLU A 93 7.52 -0.49 -20.95
C GLU A 93 6.42 0.30 -21.68
N LYS A 94 6.19 1.57 -21.30
CA LYS A 94 5.29 2.48 -22.01
C LYS A 94 6.03 3.07 -23.22
N LYS A 95 5.85 2.48 -24.40
CA LYS A 95 6.42 2.94 -25.67
C LYS A 95 5.61 4.05 -26.32
#